data_AF-A0A1S3QP47-F1
#
_entry.id   AF-A0A1S3QP47-F1
#
_cell.length_a   1.000
_cell.length_b   1.000
_cell.length_c   1.000
_cell.angle_alpha   90.00
_cell.angle_beta   90.00
_cell.angle_gamma   90.00
#
_symmetry.space_group_name_H-M   'P 1'
#
loop_
_entity.id
_entity.type
_entity.pdbx_description
1 polymer ?
#
loop_
_entity_poly.entity_id
_entity_poly.type
_entity_poly.pdbx_seq_one_letter_code
_entity_poly.pdbx_strand_id
1 'polypeptide(L)'
;PLFSLVQEESCYIFVGVTQEAEREEFYDETRRLCDLRLFHPILKVIEPLGNREEKILNREIGFAIGMPICEFEQLKDPEVQDFRRSILSVCREAMEEREGGGADSQALYVYPPNVESAPELPQHISCKLDKGRLIVTIWVIVSPSNSKQKYTLKISHDSLPEQLIAEAIRKKTRSMHLSAQQLRLCVQEYQGQYILKVCGCDEYLLEKYPLSQYKVNIYPL
;
A
#
# COMPACT_ATOMS: atom_id res chain seq x y z
N PRO A 1 -10.09 -46.31 -18.82
CA PRO A 1 -10.45 -47.39 -17.85
C PRO A 1 -10.49 -46.81 -16.43
N LEU A 2 -11.31 -47.36 -15.51
CA LEU A 2 -11.41 -46.92 -14.11
C LEU A 2 -11.89 -45.47 -13.85
N PHE A 3 -12.56 -44.83 -14.82
CA PHE A 3 -13.05 -43.45 -14.65
C PHE A 3 -14.01 -43.30 -13.46
N SER A 4 -14.74 -44.37 -13.11
CA SER A 4 -15.66 -44.41 -11.98
C SER A 4 -14.97 -44.31 -10.60
N LEU A 5 -13.65 -44.40 -10.53
CA LEU A 5 -12.88 -44.21 -9.30
C LEU A 5 -12.45 -42.75 -9.09
N VAL A 6 -12.63 -41.89 -10.10
CA VAL A 6 -12.26 -40.47 -10.05
C VAL A 6 -13.45 -39.67 -9.51
N GLN A 7 -13.21 -38.86 -8.48
CA GLN A 7 -14.19 -37.94 -7.91
C GLN A 7 -14.34 -36.68 -8.79
N GLU A 8 -15.02 -35.65 -8.30
CA GLU A 8 -15.09 -34.36 -8.99
C GLU A 8 -13.71 -33.69 -9.10
N GLU A 9 -13.51 -32.87 -10.12
CA GLU A 9 -12.25 -32.14 -10.34
C GLU A 9 -11.86 -31.24 -9.14
N SER A 10 -12.86 -30.72 -8.42
CA SER A 10 -12.69 -29.89 -7.21
C SER A 10 -12.06 -30.64 -6.02
N CYS A 11 -12.03 -31.97 -6.06
CA CYS A 11 -11.43 -32.81 -5.02
C CYS A 11 -9.91 -32.98 -5.18
N TYR A 12 -9.33 -32.46 -6.26
CA TYR A 12 -7.95 -32.71 -6.63
C TYR A 12 -7.13 -31.45 -6.83
N ILE A 13 -5.81 -31.62 -6.76
CA ILE A 13 -4.82 -30.64 -7.20
C ILE A 13 -3.76 -31.33 -8.04
N PHE A 14 -2.96 -30.53 -8.75
CA PHE A 14 -1.77 -31.04 -9.42
C PHE A 14 -0.54 -31.03 -8.52
N VAL A 15 0.34 -32.01 -8.71
CA VAL A 15 1.70 -32.04 -8.15
C VAL A 15 2.69 -32.34 -9.28
N GLY A 16 3.85 -31.70 -9.25
CA GLY A 16 4.90 -31.87 -10.25
C GLY A 16 6.29 -31.86 -9.63
N VAL A 17 7.31 -32.15 -10.44
CA VAL A 17 8.71 -31.98 -10.05
C VAL A 17 9.24 -30.72 -10.71
N THR A 18 9.78 -29.79 -9.93
CA THR A 18 10.33 -28.51 -10.42
C THR A 18 11.79 -28.65 -10.82
N GLN A 19 12.30 -27.66 -11.55
CA GLN A 19 13.72 -27.55 -11.91
C GLN A 19 14.66 -27.48 -10.69
N GLU A 20 14.12 -27.13 -9.52
CA GLU A 20 14.83 -27.12 -8.23
C GLU A 20 14.88 -28.52 -7.58
N ALA A 21 14.45 -29.56 -8.30
CA ALA A 21 14.35 -30.95 -7.84
C ALA A 21 13.35 -31.16 -6.68
N GLU A 22 12.38 -30.26 -6.56
CA GLU A 22 11.35 -30.33 -5.52
C GLU A 22 10.05 -30.93 -6.03
N ARG A 23 9.34 -31.63 -5.15
CA ARG A 23 7.97 -32.07 -5.39
C ARG A 23 7.01 -30.96 -4.96
N GLU A 24 6.50 -30.20 -5.92
CA GLU A 24 5.65 -29.04 -5.68
C GLU A 24 4.17 -29.36 -5.91
N GLU A 25 3.32 -29.00 -4.94
CA GLU A 25 1.86 -29.05 -5.04
C GLU A 25 1.31 -27.69 -5.52
N PHE A 26 0.52 -27.71 -6.60
CA PHE A 26 0.03 -26.50 -7.29
C PHE A 26 -1.38 -26.15 -6.82
N TYR A 27 -1.47 -25.40 -5.71
CA TYR A 27 -2.74 -24.94 -5.14
C TYR A 27 -3.36 -23.72 -5.84
N ASP A 28 -2.52 -22.90 -6.46
CA ASP A 28 -2.93 -21.78 -7.30
C ASP A 28 -3.03 -22.26 -8.76
N GLU A 29 -4.25 -22.66 -9.14
CA GLU A 29 -4.59 -23.16 -10.46
C GLU A 29 -4.76 -22.03 -11.50
N THR A 30 -4.60 -20.75 -11.10
CA THR A 30 -4.61 -19.62 -12.04
C THR A 30 -3.27 -19.47 -12.78
N ARG A 31 -2.22 -20.14 -12.29
CA ARG A 31 -0.88 -20.11 -12.88
C ARG A 31 -0.85 -20.78 -14.24
N ARG A 32 -0.09 -20.21 -15.17
CA ARG A 32 0.12 -20.81 -16.48
C ARG A 32 1.12 -21.96 -16.38
N LEU A 33 0.95 -22.98 -17.22
CA LEU A 33 1.84 -24.15 -17.27
C LEU A 33 3.33 -23.77 -17.45
N CYS A 34 3.63 -22.74 -18.25
CA CYS A 34 5.01 -22.28 -18.47
C CYS A 34 5.63 -21.58 -17.24
N ASP A 35 4.80 -21.13 -16.29
CA ASP A 35 5.25 -20.47 -15.07
C ASP A 35 5.51 -21.49 -13.93
N LEU A 36 5.19 -22.77 -14.13
CA LEU A 36 5.35 -23.83 -13.12
C LEU A 36 6.79 -24.32 -12.95
N ARG A 37 7.72 -23.90 -13.81
CA ARG A 37 9.15 -24.31 -13.80
C ARG A 37 9.34 -25.82 -13.64
N LEU A 38 8.51 -26.61 -14.33
CA LEU A 38 8.58 -28.07 -14.28
C LEU A 38 9.92 -28.58 -14.83
N PHE A 39 10.48 -29.60 -14.19
CA PHE A 39 11.65 -30.33 -14.68
C PHE A 39 11.30 -31.20 -15.90
N HIS A 40 10.12 -31.85 -15.86
CA HIS A 40 9.53 -32.57 -16.99
C HIS A 40 8.05 -32.18 -17.11
N PRO A 41 7.47 -32.18 -18.32
CA PRO A 41 6.06 -31.79 -18.56
C PRO A 41 5.09 -32.89 -18.10
N ILE A 42 5.16 -33.27 -16.82
CA ILE A 42 4.34 -34.29 -16.19
C ILE A 42 3.71 -33.67 -14.95
N LEU A 43 2.40 -33.79 -14.85
CA LEU A 43 1.61 -33.47 -13.67
C LEU A 43 0.95 -34.74 -13.16
N LYS A 44 0.95 -34.89 -11.84
CA LYS A 44 0.24 -35.95 -11.14
C LYS A 44 -0.95 -35.34 -10.42
N VAL A 45 -2.11 -35.98 -10.53
CA VAL A 45 -3.32 -35.60 -9.81
C VAL A 45 -3.28 -36.24 -8.42
N ILE A 46 -3.51 -35.46 -7.36
CA ILE A 46 -3.58 -35.93 -5.98
C ILE A 46 -4.73 -35.27 -5.22
N GLU A 47 -5.22 -35.92 -4.16
CA GLU A 47 -6.08 -35.26 -3.18
C GLU A 47 -5.22 -34.33 -2.31
N PRO A 48 -5.62 -33.06 -2.08
CA PRO A 48 -4.85 -32.13 -1.28
C PRO A 48 -4.80 -32.59 0.18
N LEU A 49 -3.59 -32.67 0.74
CA LEU A 49 -3.38 -32.97 2.15
C LEU A 49 -3.08 -31.69 2.95
N GLY A 50 -3.59 -31.57 4.17
CA GLY A 50 -3.31 -30.44 5.06
C GLY A 50 -4.09 -29.16 4.72
N ASN A 51 -3.66 -28.03 5.29
CA ASN A 51 -4.34 -26.74 5.12
C ASN A 51 -3.94 -26.08 3.79
N ARG A 52 -4.92 -25.82 2.92
CA ARG A 52 -4.71 -25.17 1.61
C ARG A 52 -4.18 -23.75 1.73
N GLU A 53 -4.74 -22.93 2.63
CA GLU A 53 -4.34 -21.53 2.81
C GLU A 53 -2.89 -21.43 3.30
N GLU A 54 -2.52 -22.29 4.26
CA GLU A 54 -1.16 -22.38 4.78
C GLU A 54 -0.16 -22.77 3.69
N LYS A 55 -0.50 -23.72 2.84
CA LYS A 55 0.38 -24.17 1.75
C LYS A 55 0.56 -23.13 0.66
N ILE A 56 -0.49 -22.37 0.33
CA ILE A 56 -0.39 -21.22 -0.59
C ILE A 56 0.52 -20.15 0.02
N LEU A 57 0.31 -19.80 1.28
CA LEU A 57 1.12 -18.80 1.97
C LEU A 57 2.60 -19.21 2.08
N ASN A 58 2.89 -20.45 2.50
CA ASN A 58 4.26 -20.96 2.60
C ASN A 58 4.99 -20.93 1.24
N ARG A 59 4.27 -21.20 0.14
CA ARG A 59 4.81 -21.10 -1.20
C ARG A 59 5.13 -19.65 -1.59
N GLU A 60 4.23 -18.70 -1.32
CA GLU A 60 4.46 -17.28 -1.60
C GLU A 60 5.66 -16.73 -0.81
N ILE A 61 5.74 -17.07 0.48
CA ILE A 61 6.88 -16.70 1.34
C ILE A 61 8.16 -17.34 0.80
N GLY A 62 8.13 -18.64 0.48
CA GLY A 62 9.31 -19.35 -0.02
C GLY A 62 9.82 -18.77 -1.34
N PHE A 63 8.90 -18.39 -2.24
CA PHE A 63 9.25 -17.70 -3.49
C PHE A 63 9.89 -16.33 -3.23
N ALA A 64 9.35 -15.54 -2.29
CA ALA A 64 9.90 -14.22 -1.95
C ALA A 64 11.29 -14.31 -1.30
N ILE A 65 11.54 -15.34 -0.48
CA ILE A 65 12.84 -15.62 0.14
C ILE A 65 13.82 -16.24 -0.87
N GLY A 66 13.32 -16.94 -1.88
CA GLY A 66 14.11 -17.76 -2.80
C GLY A 66 14.52 -19.11 -2.20
N MET A 67 13.86 -19.54 -1.13
CA MET A 67 14.07 -20.84 -0.46
C MET A 67 12.75 -21.44 0.03
N PRO A 68 12.51 -22.75 -0.16
CA PRO A 68 11.34 -23.45 0.35
C PRO A 68 11.23 -23.42 1.87
N ILE A 69 10.01 -23.21 2.40
CA ILE A 69 9.78 -23.12 3.85
C ILE A 69 10.04 -24.45 4.57
N CYS A 70 9.80 -25.57 3.90
CA CYS A 70 10.04 -26.91 4.44
C CYS A 70 11.52 -27.18 4.75
N GLU A 71 12.47 -26.45 4.15
CA GLU A 71 13.88 -26.55 4.51
C GLU A 71 14.12 -26.09 5.95
N PHE A 72 13.46 -25.00 6.39
CA PHE A 72 13.55 -24.52 7.77
C PHE A 72 12.89 -25.47 8.79
N GLU A 73 11.94 -26.29 8.35
CA GLU A 73 11.30 -27.31 9.19
C GLU A 73 12.20 -28.51 9.45
N GLN A 74 13.14 -28.80 8.53
CA GLN A 74 14.08 -29.91 8.67
C GLN A 74 15.27 -29.56 9.58
N LEU A 75 15.51 -28.28 9.86
CA LEU A 75 16.58 -27.82 10.75
C LEU A 75 16.28 -28.20 12.21
N LYS A 76 17.11 -29.06 12.80
CA LYS A 76 16.93 -29.54 14.19
C LYS A 76 17.58 -28.65 15.24
N ASP A 77 18.21 -27.56 14.83
CA ASP A 77 18.87 -26.63 15.75
C ASP A 77 17.82 -25.97 16.68
N PRO A 78 17.93 -26.15 18.01
CA PRO A 78 17.01 -25.53 18.96
C PRO A 78 16.93 -24.01 18.83
N GLU A 79 18.05 -23.33 18.56
CA GLU A 79 18.10 -21.87 18.42
C GLU A 79 17.25 -21.42 17.22
N VAL A 80 17.35 -22.12 16.10
CA VAL A 80 16.55 -21.85 14.90
C VAL A 80 15.06 -22.04 15.19
N GLN A 81 14.69 -23.13 15.85
CA GLN A 81 13.29 -23.42 16.16
C GLN A 81 12.71 -22.46 17.19
N ASP A 82 13.51 -22.04 18.18
CA ASP A 82 13.13 -21.03 19.17
C ASP A 82 12.94 -19.67 18.49
N PHE A 83 13.88 -19.23 17.65
CA PHE A 83 13.75 -17.99 16.89
C PHE A 83 12.47 -17.95 16.06
N ARG A 84 12.18 -19.02 15.29
CA ARG A 84 10.96 -19.12 14.47
C ARG A 84 9.68 -18.95 15.27
N ARG A 85 9.64 -19.45 16.52
CA ARG A 85 8.49 -19.26 17.42
C ARG A 85 8.47 -17.87 18.03
N SER A 86 9.59 -17.41 18.57
CA SER A 86 9.69 -16.16 19.33
C SER A 86 9.47 -14.93 18.46
N ILE A 87 9.96 -14.93 17.21
CA ILE A 87 9.82 -13.76 16.32
C ILE A 87 8.35 -13.44 15.98
N LEU A 88 7.44 -14.41 16.10
CA LEU A 88 6.01 -14.20 15.87
C LEU A 88 5.38 -13.21 16.86
N SER A 89 5.99 -12.97 18.04
CA SER A 89 5.52 -11.91 18.94
C SER A 89 5.72 -10.53 18.33
N VAL A 90 6.88 -10.28 17.70
CA VAL A 90 7.18 -9.01 17.00
C VAL A 90 6.24 -8.82 15.81
N CYS A 91 5.96 -9.88 15.04
CA CYS A 91 4.99 -9.83 13.95
C CYS A 91 3.58 -9.49 14.44
N ARG A 92 3.17 -10.05 15.58
CA ARG A 92 1.89 -9.77 16.22
C ARG A 92 1.80 -8.32 16.68
N GLU A 93 2.81 -7.83 17.41
CA GLU A 93 2.87 -6.46 17.90
C GLU A 93 2.79 -5.45 16.75
N ALA A 94 3.53 -5.66 15.66
CA ALA A 94 3.48 -4.81 14.48
C ALA A 94 2.11 -4.84 13.77
N MET A 95 1.46 -6.01 13.73
CA MET A 95 0.11 -6.14 13.17
C MET A 95 -0.93 -5.41 14.04
N GLU A 96 -0.85 -5.55 15.36
CA GLU A 96 -1.74 -4.88 16.31
C GLU A 96 -1.57 -3.35 16.26
N GLU A 97 -0.34 -2.84 16.14
CA GLU A 97 -0.08 -1.41 15.95
C GLU A 97 -0.71 -0.88 14.65
N ARG A 98 -0.55 -1.63 13.55
CA ARG A 98 -1.15 -1.28 12.25
C ARG A 98 -2.67 -1.31 12.28
N GLU A 99 -3.29 -2.20 13.05
CA GLU A 99 -4.75 -2.33 13.15
C GLU A 99 -5.37 -1.38 14.18
N GLY A 100 -4.60 -0.92 15.17
CA GLY A 100 -5.10 -0.13 16.30
C GLY A 100 -5.75 1.21 15.92
N GLY A 101 -5.33 1.83 14.81
CA GLY A 101 -5.90 3.09 14.28
C GLY A 101 -6.92 2.90 13.16
N GLY A 102 -7.33 1.68 12.84
CA GLY A 102 -8.27 1.39 11.75
C GLY A 102 -7.72 1.76 10.36
N ALA A 103 -8.55 2.36 9.52
CA ALA A 103 -8.19 2.69 8.14
C ALA A 103 -7.03 3.71 8.07
N ASP A 104 -6.92 4.62 9.04
CA ASP A 104 -5.87 5.64 9.06
C ASP A 104 -4.49 5.04 9.30
N SER A 105 -4.34 4.18 10.31
CA SER A 105 -3.06 3.49 10.58
C SER A 105 -2.68 2.52 9.47
N GLN A 106 -3.67 1.85 8.86
CA GLN A 106 -3.43 1.01 7.69
C GLN A 106 -2.94 1.84 6.49
N ALA A 107 -3.53 3.01 6.25
CA ALA A 107 -3.08 3.91 5.20
C ALA A 107 -1.66 4.44 5.45
N LEU A 108 -1.32 4.77 6.69
CA LEU A 108 0.03 5.22 7.08
C LEU A 108 1.10 4.12 6.92
N TYR A 109 0.73 2.86 7.16
CA TYR A 109 1.63 1.73 6.93
C TYR A 109 1.94 1.54 5.43
N VAL A 110 0.92 1.64 4.58
CA VAL A 110 1.08 1.45 3.12
C VAL A 110 1.71 2.69 2.46
N TYR A 111 1.33 3.88 2.90
CA TYR A 111 1.73 5.17 2.31
C TYR A 111 2.31 6.10 3.39
N PRO A 112 3.47 5.76 3.98
CA PRO A 112 4.09 6.58 5.00
C PRO A 112 4.45 7.98 4.44
N PRO A 113 4.26 9.06 5.21
CA PRO A 113 4.64 10.41 4.80
C PRO A 113 6.12 10.49 4.41
N ASN A 114 6.41 10.81 3.15
CA ASN A 114 7.77 11.03 2.67
C ASN A 114 8.22 12.45 3.03
N VAL A 115 8.83 12.61 4.20
CA VAL A 115 9.19 13.92 4.78
C VAL A 115 10.69 14.05 5.07
N GLU A 116 11.18 15.30 5.06
CA GLU A 116 12.49 15.67 5.57
C GLU A 116 12.55 15.56 7.09
N SER A 117 13.75 15.33 7.63
CA SER A 117 13.93 15.13 9.07
C SER A 117 13.61 16.36 9.93
N ALA A 118 13.72 17.56 9.34
CA ALA A 118 13.52 18.83 10.04
C ALA A 118 12.54 19.72 9.27
N PRO A 119 11.65 20.45 9.96
CA PRO A 119 10.71 21.37 9.32
C PRO A 119 11.38 22.68 8.87
N GLU A 120 12.55 23.03 9.42
CA GLU A 120 13.23 24.28 9.07
C GLU A 120 13.77 24.22 7.64
N LEU A 121 13.42 25.22 6.84
CA LEU A 121 13.99 25.37 5.52
C LEU A 121 15.38 26.00 5.59
N PRO A 122 16.40 25.40 4.94
CA PRO A 122 17.68 26.06 4.74
C PRO A 122 17.51 27.45 4.12
N GLN A 123 18.36 28.41 4.52
CA GLN A 123 18.26 29.80 4.08
C GLN A 123 18.23 29.95 2.56
N HIS A 124 19.01 29.15 1.83
CA HIS A 124 19.05 29.20 0.36
C HIS A 124 17.75 28.72 -0.32
N ILE A 125 16.88 27.99 0.40
CA ILE A 125 15.54 27.60 -0.08
C ILE A 125 14.52 28.65 0.35
N SER A 126 14.56 29.09 1.61
CA SER A 126 13.61 30.09 2.12
C SER A 126 13.71 31.42 1.36
N CYS A 127 14.91 31.85 0.96
CA CYS A 127 15.13 33.03 0.12
C CYS A 127 14.52 32.92 -1.29
N LYS A 128 14.22 31.70 -1.78
CA LYS A 128 13.55 31.50 -3.09
C LYS A 128 12.03 31.63 -3.00
N LEU A 129 11.46 31.65 -1.80
CA LEU A 129 10.02 31.77 -1.58
C LEU A 129 9.59 33.24 -1.60
N ASP A 130 8.56 33.57 -2.37
CA ASP A 130 7.96 34.91 -2.34
C ASP A 130 7.16 35.12 -1.05
N LYS A 131 7.77 35.81 -0.08
CA LYS A 131 7.22 36.08 1.26
C LYS A 131 6.83 34.79 2.00
N GLY A 132 7.64 33.75 1.86
CA GLY A 132 7.41 32.45 2.51
C GLY A 132 6.21 31.68 1.97
N ARG A 133 5.76 31.97 0.74
CA ARG A 133 4.58 31.32 0.15
C ARG A 133 4.93 30.39 -1.00
N LEU A 134 4.20 29.27 -1.06
CA LEU A 134 4.19 28.32 -2.15
C LEU A 134 3.02 28.60 -3.10
N ILE A 135 3.24 28.39 -4.40
CA ILE A 135 2.18 28.32 -5.40
C ILE A 135 1.89 26.84 -5.66
N VAL A 136 0.75 26.36 -5.19
CA VAL A 136 0.35 24.95 -5.28
C VAL A 136 -0.83 24.80 -6.23
N THR A 137 -0.81 23.81 -7.12
CA THR A 137 -1.96 23.50 -7.98
C THR A 137 -2.63 22.22 -7.54
N ILE A 138 -3.89 22.33 -7.12
CA ILE A 138 -4.74 21.21 -6.72
C ILE A 138 -5.59 20.76 -7.89
N TRP A 139 -5.64 19.46 -8.13
CA TRP A 139 -6.51 18.84 -9.11
C TRP A 139 -7.64 18.08 -8.44
N VAL A 140 -8.87 18.31 -8.90
CA VAL A 140 -10.07 17.60 -8.44
C VAL A 140 -10.69 16.89 -9.63
N ILE A 141 -10.93 15.59 -9.49
CA ILE A 141 -11.60 14.77 -10.51
C ILE A 141 -13.09 14.76 -10.18
N VAL A 142 -13.92 15.15 -11.13
CA VAL A 142 -15.37 15.24 -10.96
C VAL A 142 -16.06 14.02 -11.60
N SER A 143 -16.54 13.11 -10.76
CA SER A 143 -17.39 11.99 -11.16
C SER A 143 -18.81 12.45 -11.54
N PRO A 144 -19.47 11.80 -12.51
CA PRO A 144 -19.04 10.64 -13.29
C PRO A 144 -18.20 11.01 -14.53
N SER A 145 -18.10 12.30 -14.86
CA SER A 145 -17.45 12.78 -16.09
C SER A 145 -15.94 12.52 -16.19
N ASN A 146 -15.28 12.20 -15.06
CA ASN A 146 -13.83 12.20 -14.90
C ASN A 146 -13.13 13.50 -15.37
N SER A 147 -13.88 14.60 -15.43
CA SER A 147 -13.32 15.91 -15.77
C SER A 147 -12.41 16.42 -14.67
N LYS A 148 -11.28 17.00 -15.07
CA LYS A 148 -10.25 17.51 -14.15
C LYS A 148 -10.41 19.01 -13.96
N GLN A 149 -10.72 19.44 -12.74
CA GLN A 149 -10.75 20.84 -12.35
C GLN A 149 -9.43 21.20 -11.64
N LYS A 150 -8.87 22.38 -11.95
CA LYS A 150 -7.62 22.85 -11.36
C LYS A 150 -7.84 24.10 -10.51
N TYR A 151 -7.19 24.13 -9.34
CA TYR A 151 -7.19 25.27 -8.44
C TYR A 151 -5.76 25.63 -8.03
N THR A 152 -5.23 26.74 -8.56
CA THR A 152 -3.92 27.27 -8.14
C THR A 152 -4.07 28.13 -6.89
N LEU A 153 -3.39 27.80 -5.81
CA LEU A 153 -3.45 28.46 -4.52
C LEU A 153 -2.08 29.05 -4.16
N LYS A 154 -2.07 30.17 -3.44
CA LYS A 154 -0.85 30.76 -2.86
C LYS A 154 -0.93 30.64 -1.34
N ILE A 155 -0.24 29.66 -0.78
CA ILE A 155 -0.33 29.26 0.63
C ILE A 155 1.03 29.44 1.34
N SER A 156 1.06 29.54 2.67
CA SER A 156 2.32 29.58 3.40
C SER A 156 3.03 28.23 3.30
N HIS A 157 4.37 28.24 3.25
CA HIS A 157 5.15 27.02 3.10
C HIS A 157 5.03 26.08 4.32
N ASP A 158 4.77 26.66 5.49
CA ASP A 158 4.59 25.98 6.78
C ASP A 158 3.16 25.51 7.04
N SER A 159 2.24 25.74 6.09
CA SER A 159 0.85 25.28 6.23
C SER A 159 0.75 23.76 6.25
N LEU A 160 -0.28 23.24 6.90
CA LEU A 160 -0.58 21.81 6.99
C LEU A 160 -1.46 21.34 5.80
N PRO A 161 -1.47 20.03 5.46
CA PRO A 161 -2.32 19.47 4.41
C PRO A 161 -3.79 19.85 4.55
N GLU A 162 -4.33 19.74 5.77
CA GLU A 162 -5.73 20.11 6.07
C GLU A 162 -6.03 21.58 5.76
N GLN A 163 -5.08 22.48 5.99
CA GLN A 163 -5.24 23.92 5.69
C GLN A 163 -5.24 24.17 4.19
N LEU A 164 -4.43 23.43 3.43
CA LEU A 164 -4.43 23.47 1.97
C LEU A 164 -5.76 22.96 1.39
N ILE A 165 -6.31 21.88 1.95
CA ILE A 165 -7.65 21.37 1.60
C ILE A 165 -8.72 22.44 1.87
N ALA A 166 -8.67 23.07 3.06
CA ALA A 166 -9.60 24.13 3.40
C ALA A 166 -9.56 25.31 2.41
N GLU A 167 -8.36 25.74 1.98
CA GLU A 167 -8.21 26.79 0.95
C GLU A 167 -8.73 26.33 -0.42
N ALA A 168 -8.57 25.06 -0.78
CA ALA A 168 -9.13 24.48 -2.00
C ALA A 168 -10.65 24.55 -2.01
N ILE A 169 -11.29 24.14 -0.90
CA ILE A 169 -12.74 24.19 -0.71
C ILE A 169 -13.20 25.64 -0.79
N ARG A 170 -12.55 26.56 -0.06
CA ARG A 170 -12.86 28.00 -0.11
C ARG A 170 -12.77 28.55 -1.52
N LYS A 171 -11.79 28.12 -2.32
CA LYS A 171 -11.65 28.57 -3.71
C LYS A 171 -12.73 27.98 -4.63
N LYS A 172 -13.09 26.72 -4.44
CA LYS A 172 -14.14 26.02 -5.19
C LYS A 172 -15.52 26.61 -4.94
N THR A 173 -15.82 27.01 -3.70
CA THR A 173 -17.15 27.50 -3.32
C THR A 173 -17.36 29.00 -3.56
N ARG A 174 -16.35 29.75 -4.06
CA ARG A 174 -16.49 31.19 -4.32
C ARG A 174 -17.64 31.54 -5.25
N SER A 175 -17.92 30.69 -6.24
CA SER A 175 -19.02 30.87 -7.19
C SER A 175 -20.39 30.51 -6.63
N MET A 176 -20.47 29.96 -5.42
CA MET A 176 -21.71 29.48 -4.80
C MET A 176 -22.40 30.55 -3.94
N HIS A 177 -21.85 31.77 -3.86
CA HIS A 177 -22.42 32.91 -3.11
C HIS A 177 -22.81 32.59 -1.65
N LEU A 178 -22.03 31.72 -0.99
CA LEU A 178 -22.24 31.35 0.40
C LEU A 178 -21.95 32.52 1.34
N SER A 179 -22.74 32.65 2.40
CA SER A 179 -22.41 33.57 3.51
C SER A 179 -21.14 33.12 4.24
N ALA A 180 -20.52 34.01 5.00
CA ALA A 180 -19.32 33.68 5.77
C ALA A 180 -19.55 32.50 6.75
N GLN A 181 -20.74 32.41 7.34
CA GLN A 181 -21.11 31.32 8.24
C GLN A 181 -21.29 30.00 7.48
N GLN A 182 -21.99 30.02 6.33
CA GLN A 182 -22.17 28.84 5.48
C GLN A 182 -20.83 28.32 4.94
N LEU A 183 -19.94 29.22 4.54
CA LEU A 183 -18.59 28.85 4.09
C LEU A 183 -17.80 28.17 5.20
N ARG A 184 -17.87 28.68 6.43
CA ARG A 184 -17.18 28.07 7.58
C ARG A 184 -17.70 26.66 7.86
N LEU A 185 -19.02 26.47 7.86
CA LEU A 185 -19.64 25.16 8.06
C LEU A 185 -19.26 24.18 6.94
N CYS A 186 -19.30 24.63 5.68
CA CYS A 186 -18.89 23.84 4.53
C CYS A 186 -17.43 23.38 4.65
N VAL A 187 -16.50 24.28 4.99
CA VAL A 187 -15.10 23.88 5.19
C VAL A 187 -14.98 22.85 6.32
N GLN A 188 -15.64 23.05 7.46
CA GLN A 188 -15.58 22.12 8.59
C GLN A 188 -16.14 20.73 8.24
N GLU A 189 -17.23 20.68 7.47
CA GLU A 189 -17.89 19.45 7.06
C GLU A 189 -17.03 18.63 6.09
N TYR A 190 -16.41 19.30 5.12
CA TYR A 190 -15.72 18.64 4.01
C TYR A 190 -14.21 18.48 4.20
N GLN A 191 -13.57 19.25 5.06
CA GLN A 191 -12.11 19.23 5.22
C GLN A 191 -11.57 17.84 5.56
N GLY A 192 -12.23 17.10 6.46
CA GLY A 192 -11.84 15.74 6.84
C GLY A 192 -12.27 14.64 5.87
N GLN A 193 -13.02 14.98 4.81
CA GLN A 193 -13.48 14.00 3.81
C GLN A 193 -12.52 13.85 2.63
N TYR A 194 -11.44 14.63 2.60
CA TYR A 194 -10.46 14.64 1.53
C TYR A 194 -9.07 14.43 2.08
N ILE A 195 -8.21 13.84 1.25
CA ILE A 195 -6.77 13.73 1.46
C ILE A 195 -6.05 14.30 0.23
N LEU A 196 -4.78 14.64 0.37
CA LEU A 196 -3.95 15.11 -0.73
C LEU A 196 -3.06 13.97 -1.25
N LYS A 197 -3.08 13.77 -2.57
CA LYS A 197 -2.20 12.86 -3.31
C LYS A 197 -1.29 13.67 -4.23
N VAL A 198 -0.02 13.32 -4.30
CA VAL A 198 0.91 13.89 -5.28
C VAL A 198 0.51 13.42 -6.68
N CYS A 199 0.44 14.35 -7.63
CA CYS A 199 0.07 14.00 -9.00
C CYS A 199 1.18 13.18 -9.66
N GLY A 200 0.86 11.97 -10.13
CA GLY A 200 1.75 11.13 -10.92
C GLY A 200 2.48 10.02 -10.14
N CYS A 201 2.37 9.98 -8.81
CA CYS A 201 2.93 8.92 -7.96
C CYS A 201 2.00 8.59 -6.80
N ASP A 202 2.19 7.42 -6.17
CA ASP A 202 1.40 6.96 -5.03
C ASP A 202 1.96 7.49 -3.70
N GLU A 203 2.11 8.82 -3.63
CA GLU A 203 2.50 9.55 -2.43
C GLU A 203 1.34 10.39 -1.91
N TYR A 204 1.16 10.40 -0.59
CA TYR A 204 0.02 11.02 0.09
C TYR A 204 0.50 11.86 1.27
N LEU A 205 -0.22 12.96 1.53
CA LEU A 205 0.04 13.83 2.67
C LEU A 205 -0.96 13.49 3.78
N LEU A 206 -0.69 12.41 4.50
CA LEU A 206 -1.60 11.83 5.49
C LEU A 206 -1.40 12.33 6.93
N GLU A 207 -0.34 13.11 7.17
CA GLU A 207 0.07 13.54 8.51
C GLU A 207 0.18 15.06 8.64
N LYS A 208 0.30 15.53 9.88
CA LYS A 208 0.34 16.96 10.21
C LYS A 208 1.74 17.56 10.11
N TYR A 209 2.38 17.40 8.95
CA TYR A 209 3.65 18.06 8.64
C TYR A 209 3.45 19.33 7.81
N PRO A 210 4.30 20.36 7.99
CA PRO A 210 4.42 21.48 7.06
C PRO A 210 4.54 21.02 5.60
N LEU A 211 3.84 21.67 4.67
CA LEU A 211 3.92 21.35 3.24
C LEU A 211 5.36 21.36 2.71
N SER A 212 6.19 22.29 3.21
CA SER A 212 7.59 22.40 2.82
C SER A 212 8.50 21.29 3.36
N GLN A 213 8.02 20.48 4.31
CA GLN A 213 8.76 19.35 4.85
C GLN A 213 8.56 18.07 4.02
N TYR A 214 7.49 17.98 3.22
CA TYR A 214 7.29 16.84 2.34
C TYR A 214 8.32 16.84 1.20
N LYS A 215 8.97 15.69 0.97
CA LYS A 215 9.89 15.42 -0.14
C LYS A 215 9.13 15.20 -1.45
N VAL A 216 8.20 16.08 -1.76
CA VAL A 216 7.64 16.14 -3.11
C VAL A 216 8.73 16.77 -3.97
N ASN A 217 9.02 16.23 -5.15
CA ASN A 217 9.93 16.86 -6.11
C ASN A 217 9.38 18.25 -6.47
N ILE A 218 9.71 19.26 -5.67
CA ILE A 218 9.45 20.67 -5.95
C ILE A 218 10.45 21.03 -7.04
N TYR A 219 10.09 20.76 -8.30
CA TYR A 219 10.78 21.39 -9.40
C TYR A 219 10.51 22.89 -9.27
N PRO A 220 11.53 23.72 -8.99
CA PRO A 220 11.36 25.16 -9.13
C PRO A 220 11.08 25.42 -10.62
N LEU A 221 9.88 25.91 -10.92
CA LEU A 221 9.58 26.50 -12.23
C LEU A 221 10.43 27.75 -12.47
#